data_AF-A0A6G0IEU9-F1
#
_entry.id   AF-A0A6G0IEU9-F1
#
_cell.length_a   1.000
_cell.length_b   1.000
_cell.length_c   1.000
_cell.angle_alpha   90.00
_cell.angle_beta   90.00
_cell.angle_gamma   90.00
#
_symmetry.space_group_name_H-M   'P 1'
#
loop_
_entity.id
_entity.type
_entity.pdbx_description
1 polymer ?
#
loop_
_entity_poly.entity_id
_entity_poly.type
_entity_poly.pdbx_seq_one_letter_code
_entity_poly.pdbx_strand_id
1 'polypeptide(L)'
;MNWAFLQGLLSGVNKYSTAFGRVWLSIVFLFRVMVFVVAAEKVWGDEQKDFKCNTAQPGCHNVCYDHFFPVSHVRLWALQLIFVTCPSLLVVMHVAYREDRERKNRLKYGENCRRLYQNTGKKRGGLWWTYVLTLVFKIGVDATFVYLLYHIYEGYDFPSLIKCEQKPCPNKVDCFHRSAH
;
A
#
# COMPACT_ATOMS: atom_id res chain seq x y z
N MET A 1 -16.89 -9.92 -2.65
CA MET A 1 -15.50 -10.05 -3.13
C MET A 1 -15.30 -11.48 -3.59
N ASN A 2 -15.04 -11.72 -4.89
CA ASN A 2 -15.05 -13.07 -5.45
C ASN A 2 -13.82 -13.88 -4.97
N TRP A 3 -14.03 -14.86 -4.09
CA TRP A 3 -12.97 -15.73 -3.56
C TRP A 3 -12.20 -16.49 -4.65
N ALA A 4 -12.86 -16.79 -5.77
CA ALA A 4 -12.25 -17.42 -6.94
C ALA A 4 -11.14 -16.57 -7.59
N PHE A 5 -11.23 -15.23 -7.53
CA PHE A 5 -10.21 -14.34 -8.08
C PHE A 5 -8.94 -14.34 -7.21
N LEU A 6 -9.11 -14.32 -5.88
CA LEU A 6 -8.00 -14.44 -4.92
C LEU A 6 -7.31 -15.81 -5.00
N GLN A 7 -8.07 -16.87 -5.21
CA GLN A 7 -7.54 -18.22 -5.38
C GLN A 7 -6.77 -18.38 -6.70
N GLY A 8 -7.24 -17.72 -7.78
CA GLY A 8 -6.51 -17.59 -9.05
C GLY A 8 -5.20 -16.80 -8.90
N LEU A 9 -5.23 -15.70 -8.14
CA LEU A 9 -4.05 -14.87 -7.83
C LEU A 9 -2.95 -15.67 -7.10
N LEU A 10 -3.34 -16.44 -6.09
CA LEU A 10 -2.40 -17.24 -5.28
C LEU A 10 -1.84 -18.45 -6.05
N SER A 11 -2.62 -19.08 -6.93
CA SER A 11 -2.17 -20.27 -7.66
C SER A 11 -1.14 -19.96 -8.75
N GLY A 12 -1.27 -18.83 -9.47
CA GLY A 12 -0.34 -18.41 -10.52
C GLY A 12 1.05 -18.04 -9.99
N VAL A 13 1.10 -17.39 -8.83
CA VAL A 13 2.36 -17.01 -8.15
C VAL A 13 3.05 -18.23 -7.52
N ASN A 14 2.27 -19.20 -7.04
CA ASN A 14 2.79 -20.47 -6.48
C ASN A 14 3.51 -21.36 -7.50
N LYS A 15 3.28 -21.17 -8.81
CA LYS A 15 3.84 -22.03 -9.87
C LYS A 15 5.32 -21.75 -10.18
N TYR A 16 5.83 -20.58 -9.76
CA TYR A 16 7.19 -20.11 -10.10
C TYR A 16 8.10 -19.88 -8.88
N SER A 17 7.60 -20.07 -7.66
CA SER A 17 8.37 -19.90 -6.42
C SER A 17 8.72 -21.24 -5.78
N THR A 18 9.95 -21.34 -5.25
CA THR A 18 10.37 -22.42 -4.35
C THR A 18 9.41 -22.56 -3.18
N ALA A 19 9.33 -23.74 -2.55
CA ALA A 19 8.39 -23.99 -1.44
C ALA A 19 8.42 -22.91 -0.35
N PHE A 20 9.61 -22.37 -0.08
CA PHE A 20 9.85 -21.25 0.82
C PHE A 20 9.24 -19.92 0.32
N GLY A 21 9.40 -19.59 -0.96
CA GLY A 21 8.81 -18.40 -1.57
C GLY A 21 7.27 -18.43 -1.61
N ARG A 22 6.68 -19.63 -1.72
CA ARG A 22 5.21 -19.83 -1.67
C ARG A 22 4.61 -19.46 -0.30
N VAL A 23 5.24 -19.93 0.76
CA VAL A 23 4.85 -19.62 2.14
C VAL A 23 5.07 -18.13 2.43
N TRP A 24 6.23 -17.59 2.06
CA TRP A 24 6.55 -16.18 2.27
C TRP A 24 5.60 -15.24 1.54
N LEU A 25 5.30 -15.49 0.25
CA LEU A 25 4.37 -14.66 -0.52
C LEU A 25 2.94 -14.74 0.01
N SER A 26 2.51 -15.91 0.49
CA SER A 26 1.18 -16.06 1.10
C SER A 26 1.09 -15.29 2.41
N ILE A 27 2.13 -15.35 3.26
CA ILE A 27 2.21 -14.59 4.51
C ILE A 27 2.21 -13.08 4.22
N VAL A 28 3.06 -12.61 3.29
CA VAL A 28 3.14 -11.19 2.92
C VAL A 28 1.81 -10.70 2.35
N PHE A 29 1.13 -11.51 1.53
CA PHE A 29 -0.16 -11.15 0.96
C PHE A 29 -1.25 -11.07 2.04
N LEU A 30 -1.34 -12.04 2.94
CA LEU A 30 -2.30 -12.03 4.05
C LEU A 30 -2.05 -10.85 4.99
N PHE A 31 -0.79 -10.61 5.34
CA PHE A 31 -0.41 -9.47 6.18
C PHE A 31 -0.74 -8.15 5.48
N ARG A 32 -0.46 -8.03 4.17
CA ARG A 32 -0.82 -6.85 3.36
C ARG A 32 -2.33 -6.58 3.34
N VAL A 33 -3.15 -7.61 3.16
CA VAL A 33 -4.62 -7.48 3.15
C VAL A 33 -5.14 -7.15 4.55
N MET A 34 -4.61 -7.80 5.59
CA MET A 34 -4.95 -7.50 6.98
C MET A 34 -4.64 -6.04 7.34
N VAL A 35 -3.42 -5.57 7.02
CA VAL A 35 -3.04 -4.17 7.24
C VAL A 35 -3.93 -3.24 6.43
N PHE A 36 -4.29 -3.58 5.19
CA PHE A 36 -5.23 -2.77 4.39
C PHE A 36 -6.61 -2.68 5.05
N VAL A 37 -7.17 -3.79 5.55
CA VAL A 37 -8.49 -3.81 6.22
C VAL A 37 -8.45 -3.01 7.52
N VAL A 38 -7.43 -3.22 8.36
CA VAL A 38 -7.24 -2.50 9.62
C VAL A 38 -7.00 -1.00 9.37
N ALA A 39 -6.20 -0.66 8.35
CA ALA A 39 -5.97 0.72 7.97
C ALA A 39 -7.23 1.37 7.40
N ALA A 40 -8.07 0.64 6.65
CA ALA A 40 -9.32 1.17 6.14
C ALA A 40 -10.24 1.58 7.29
N GLU A 41 -10.46 0.70 8.27
CA GLU A 41 -11.24 1.02 9.48
C GLU A 41 -10.64 2.21 10.25
N LYS A 42 -9.30 2.26 10.37
CA LYS A 42 -8.61 3.34 11.08
C LYS A 42 -8.56 4.66 10.31
N VAL A 43 -8.59 4.66 8.96
CA VAL A 43 -8.69 5.87 8.12
C VAL A 43 -10.05 6.55 8.28
N TRP A 44 -11.12 5.77 8.51
CA TRP A 44 -12.43 6.29 8.88
C TRP A 44 -12.59 6.52 10.39
N GLY A 45 -11.57 6.16 11.18
CA GLY A 45 -11.45 6.51 12.60
C GLY A 45 -10.86 7.91 12.75
N ASP A 46 -11.64 8.84 13.29
CA ASP A 46 -11.22 10.24 13.45
C ASP A 46 -10.07 10.38 14.47
N GLU A 47 -8.80 10.32 14.03
CA GLU A 47 -7.64 10.70 14.88
C GLU A 47 -7.74 12.16 15.37
N GLN A 48 -8.56 12.96 14.69
CA GLN A 48 -8.96 14.32 15.09
C GLN A 48 -9.68 14.36 16.44
N LYS A 49 -10.34 13.27 16.89
CA LYS A 49 -11.02 13.21 18.19
C LYS A 49 -10.03 13.11 19.36
N ASP A 50 -8.86 12.51 19.12
CA ASP A 50 -7.82 12.31 20.12
C ASP A 50 -6.86 13.50 20.25
N PHE A 51 -6.88 14.41 19.27
CA PHE A 51 -6.25 15.73 19.42
C PHE A 51 -7.15 16.63 20.29
N LYS A 52 -6.58 17.39 21.23
CA LYS A 52 -7.30 18.35 22.07
C LYS A 52 -6.46 19.60 22.28
N CYS A 53 -7.10 20.77 22.20
CA CYS A 53 -6.47 22.06 22.49
C CYS A 53 -7.09 22.68 23.75
N ASN A 54 -6.26 23.32 24.59
CA ASN A 54 -6.69 24.02 25.80
C ASN A 54 -7.32 25.39 25.46
N THR A 55 -8.48 25.37 24.80
CA THR A 55 -9.22 26.58 24.42
C THR A 55 -10.69 26.26 24.20
N ALA A 56 -11.56 27.21 24.55
CA ALA A 56 -12.99 27.16 24.26
C ALA A 56 -13.35 27.80 22.90
N GLN A 57 -12.34 28.31 22.17
CA GLN A 57 -12.56 29.03 20.92
C GLN A 57 -13.02 28.06 19.81
N PRO A 58 -14.19 28.28 19.18
CA PRO A 58 -14.67 27.43 18.11
C PRO A 58 -13.75 27.51 16.89
N GLY A 59 -13.51 26.37 16.24
CA GLY A 59 -12.67 26.28 15.03
C GLY A 59 -11.16 26.23 15.27
N CYS A 60 -10.66 26.68 16.44
CA CYS A 60 -9.22 26.63 16.75
C CYS A 60 -8.68 25.18 16.71
N HIS A 61 -9.42 24.22 17.27
CA HIS A 61 -9.09 22.79 17.21
C HIS A 61 -8.84 22.29 15.78
N ASN A 62 -9.74 22.63 14.85
CA ASN A 62 -9.67 22.14 13.48
C ASN A 62 -8.49 22.74 12.72
N VAL A 63 -8.25 24.04 12.88
CA VAL A 63 -7.14 24.72 12.18
C VAL A 63 -5.80 24.26 12.73
N CYS A 64 -5.67 24.09 14.04
CA CYS A 64 -4.43 23.58 14.63
C CYS A 64 -4.16 22.14 14.20
N TYR A 65 -5.19 21.29 14.15
CA TYR A 65 -5.04 19.93 13.65
C TYR A 65 -4.59 19.91 12.18
N ASP A 66 -5.23 20.69 11.32
CA ASP A 66 -4.90 20.77 9.89
C ASP A 66 -3.50 21.35 9.62
N HIS A 67 -3.07 22.32 10.42
CA HIS A 67 -1.75 22.95 10.29
C HIS A 67 -0.59 22.02 10.66
N PHE A 68 -0.71 21.27 11.76
CA PHE A 68 0.35 20.37 12.24
C PHE A 68 0.27 18.97 11.63
N PHE A 69 -0.91 18.53 11.20
CA PHE A 69 -1.14 17.23 10.58
C PHE A 69 -1.82 17.37 9.21
N PRO A 70 -1.17 18.02 8.23
CA PRO A 70 -1.77 18.25 6.90
C PRO A 70 -2.12 16.92 6.19
N VAL A 71 -1.31 15.87 6.40
CA VAL A 71 -1.60 14.51 5.91
C VAL A 71 -1.24 13.50 6.99
N SER A 72 -2.24 12.87 7.63
CA SER A 72 -1.98 11.88 8.69
C SER A 72 -1.13 10.69 8.21
N HIS A 73 -0.35 10.14 9.13
CA HIS A 73 0.48 8.97 8.87
C HIS A 73 -0.35 7.81 8.29
N VAL A 74 -1.48 7.50 8.91
CA VAL A 74 -2.36 6.40 8.47
C VAL A 74 -2.79 6.59 7.00
N ARG A 75 -3.07 7.83 6.58
CA ARG A 75 -3.42 8.14 5.18
C ARG A 75 -2.22 7.95 4.23
N LEU A 76 -1.02 8.38 4.62
CA LEU A 76 0.20 8.12 3.84
C LEU A 76 0.48 6.62 3.69
N TRP A 77 0.38 5.86 4.79
CA TRP A 77 0.52 4.41 4.78
C TRP A 77 -0.55 3.73 3.91
N ALA A 78 -1.80 4.23 3.94
CA ALA A 78 -2.86 3.72 3.06
C ALA A 78 -2.55 3.98 1.58
N LEU A 79 -2.10 5.18 1.21
CA LEU A 79 -1.69 5.50 -0.15
C LEU A 79 -0.50 4.62 -0.60
N GLN A 80 0.50 4.43 0.26
CA GLN A 80 1.62 3.53 0.00
C GLN A 80 1.14 2.09 -0.28
N LEU A 81 0.19 1.58 0.50
CA LEU A 81 -0.38 0.24 0.28
C LEU A 81 -1.10 0.15 -1.08
N ILE A 82 -1.85 1.18 -1.47
CA ILE A 82 -2.52 1.24 -2.78
C ILE A 82 -1.48 1.21 -3.92
N PHE A 83 -0.46 2.06 -3.84
CA PHE A 83 0.59 2.12 -4.86
C PHE A 83 1.43 0.85 -4.95
N VAL A 84 1.64 0.13 -3.86
CA VAL A 84 2.40 -1.14 -3.88
C VAL A 84 1.52 -2.35 -4.29
N THR A 85 0.21 -2.30 -4.05
CA THR A 85 -0.72 -3.36 -4.48
C THR A 85 -1.00 -3.31 -5.97
N CYS A 86 -1.13 -2.13 -6.57
CA CYS A 86 -1.42 -1.97 -8.01
C CYS A 86 -0.42 -2.73 -8.93
N PRO A 87 0.92 -2.62 -8.78
CA PRO A 87 1.89 -3.40 -9.54
C PRO A 87 1.73 -4.92 -9.36
N SER A 88 1.35 -5.35 -8.15
CA SER A 88 1.13 -6.78 -7.87
C SER A 88 -0.07 -7.30 -8.66
N LEU A 89 -1.15 -6.53 -8.74
CA LEU A 89 -2.33 -6.86 -9.53
C LEU A 89 -2.02 -6.84 -11.03
N LEU A 90 -1.23 -5.86 -11.50
CA LEU A 90 -0.82 -5.77 -12.91
C LEU A 90 0.00 -6.98 -13.35
N VAL A 91 0.95 -7.47 -12.53
CA VAL A 91 1.73 -8.68 -12.85
C VAL A 91 0.82 -9.89 -12.99
N VAL A 92 -0.14 -10.05 -12.09
CA VAL A 92 -1.04 -11.20 -12.16
C VAL A 92 -2.01 -11.09 -13.32
N MET A 93 -2.56 -9.90 -13.57
CA MET A 93 -3.35 -9.63 -14.77
C MET A 93 -2.54 -9.95 -16.05
N HIS A 94 -1.26 -9.59 -16.08
CA HIS A 94 -0.38 -9.92 -17.20
C HIS A 94 -0.15 -11.42 -17.35
N VAL A 95 0.03 -12.17 -16.26
CA VAL A 95 0.12 -13.65 -16.29
C VAL A 95 -1.19 -14.26 -16.81
N ALA A 96 -2.33 -13.85 -16.25
CA ALA A 96 -3.65 -14.34 -16.64
C ALA A 96 -3.95 -14.02 -18.12
N TYR A 97 -3.60 -12.82 -18.58
CA TYR A 97 -3.74 -12.41 -19.98
C TYR A 97 -2.89 -13.28 -20.92
N ARG A 98 -1.65 -13.61 -20.53
CA ARG A 98 -0.79 -14.51 -21.31
C ARG A 98 -1.34 -15.93 -21.37
N GLU A 99 -1.86 -16.45 -20.26
CA GLU A 99 -2.49 -17.78 -20.21
C GLU A 99 -3.76 -17.83 -21.08
N ASP A 100 -4.61 -16.79 -21.03
CA ASP A 100 -5.80 -16.71 -21.89
C ASP A 100 -5.44 -16.64 -23.38
N ARG A 101 -4.39 -15.88 -23.73
CA ARG A 101 -3.84 -15.82 -25.09
C ARG A 101 -3.33 -17.18 -25.57
N GLU A 102 -2.63 -17.93 -24.72
CA GLU A 102 -2.18 -19.29 -25.05
C GLU A 102 -3.35 -20.27 -25.22
N ARG A 103 -4.37 -20.17 -24.36
CA ARG A 103 -5.60 -20.96 -24.48
C ARG A 103 -6.31 -20.70 -25.80
N LYS A 104 -6.51 -19.43 -26.16
CA LYS A 104 -7.11 -19.04 -27.45
C LYS A 104 -6.28 -19.49 -28.65
N ASN A 105 -4.96 -19.49 -28.54
CA ASN A 105 -4.08 -19.98 -29.59
C ASN A 105 -4.21 -21.50 -29.79
N ARG A 106 -4.23 -22.28 -28.70
CA ARG A 106 -4.46 -23.74 -28.74
C ARG A 106 -5.80 -24.10 -29.36
N LEU A 107 -6.86 -23.33 -29.08
CA LEU A 107 -8.19 -23.54 -29.66
C LEU A 107 -8.22 -23.30 -31.18
N LYS A 108 -7.42 -22.36 -31.70
CA LYS A 108 -7.38 -22.04 -33.14
C LYS A 108 -6.53 -22.98 -33.97
N TYR A 109 -5.41 -23.44 -33.44
CA TYR A 109 -4.39 -24.18 -34.20
C TYR A 109 -4.23 -25.66 -33.76
N GLY A 110 -5.06 -26.14 -32.82
CA GLY A 110 -5.02 -27.51 -32.32
C GLY A 110 -3.91 -27.79 -31.31
N GLU A 111 -3.84 -29.03 -30.80
CA GLU A 111 -2.91 -29.42 -29.73
C GLU A 111 -1.42 -29.36 -30.13
N ASN A 112 -1.12 -29.52 -31.43
CA ASN A 112 0.25 -29.48 -31.98
C ASN A 112 0.78 -28.07 -32.28
N CYS A 113 0.08 -27.01 -31.85
CA CYS A 113 0.53 -25.63 -32.07
C CYS A 113 1.75 -25.25 -31.19
N ARG A 114 2.68 -24.47 -31.76
CA ARG A 114 3.83 -23.90 -31.04
C ARG A 114 3.33 -22.91 -29.97
N ARG A 115 3.82 -23.05 -28.72
CA ARG A 115 3.50 -22.09 -27.64
C ARG A 115 3.98 -20.68 -28.02
N LEU A 116 3.11 -19.67 -27.84
CA LEU A 116 3.47 -18.26 -28.08
C LEU A 116 4.58 -17.79 -27.14
N TYR A 117 4.60 -18.28 -25.90
CA TYR A 117 5.61 -17.91 -24.91
C TYR A 117 6.48 -19.13 -24.60
N GLN A 118 7.50 -19.36 -25.42
CA GLN A 118 8.53 -20.36 -25.12
C GLN A 118 9.43 -19.89 -23.98
N ASN A 119 9.74 -20.79 -23.03
CA ASN A 119 10.67 -20.60 -21.90
C ASN A 119 10.18 -19.78 -20.69
N THR A 120 9.04 -20.13 -20.09
CA THR A 120 8.63 -19.61 -18.77
C THR A 120 9.52 -20.06 -17.60
N GLY A 121 10.31 -21.13 -17.77
CA GLY A 121 11.18 -21.69 -16.71
C GLY A 121 12.63 -21.18 -16.67
N LYS A 122 13.12 -20.48 -17.71
CA LYS A 122 14.47 -19.88 -17.66
C LYS A 122 14.37 -18.56 -16.89
N LYS A 123 15.27 -18.35 -15.92
CA LYS A 123 15.45 -17.10 -15.12
C LYS A 123 15.67 -15.80 -15.95
N ARG A 124 15.51 -15.87 -17.29
CA ARG A 124 15.83 -14.84 -18.29
C ARG A 124 14.73 -14.65 -19.35
N GLY A 125 13.47 -14.97 -19.02
CA GLY A 125 12.31 -14.71 -19.89
C GLY A 125 11.67 -13.35 -19.64
N GLY A 126 10.80 -12.88 -20.54
CA GLY A 126 10.10 -11.59 -20.40
C GLY A 126 9.22 -11.49 -19.14
N LEU A 127 8.78 -12.63 -18.58
CA LEU A 127 8.06 -12.65 -17.30
C LEU A 127 8.95 -12.25 -16.12
N TRP A 128 10.22 -12.65 -16.13
CA TRP A 128 11.19 -12.26 -15.09
C TRP A 128 11.42 -10.75 -15.09
N TRP A 129 11.53 -10.13 -16.28
CA TRP A 129 11.65 -8.68 -16.40
C TRP A 129 10.42 -7.94 -15.83
N THR A 130 9.21 -8.43 -16.06
CA THR A 130 8.01 -7.83 -15.44
C THR A 130 8.02 -7.93 -13.91
N TYR A 131 8.57 -9.02 -13.35
CA TYR A 131 8.77 -9.15 -11.91
C TYR A 131 9.83 -8.20 -11.38
N VAL A 132 10.98 -8.06 -12.05
CA VAL A 132 12.06 -7.15 -11.63
C VAL A 132 11.60 -5.69 -11.69
N LEU A 133 10.96 -5.26 -12.77
CA LEU A 133 10.41 -3.89 -12.88
C LEU A 133 9.40 -3.61 -11.78
N THR A 134 8.54 -4.58 -11.47
CA THR A 134 7.58 -4.47 -10.36
C THR A 134 8.30 -4.31 -9.02
N LEU A 135 9.36 -5.09 -8.79
CA LEU A 135 10.13 -5.02 -7.54
C LEU A 135 10.84 -3.67 -7.40
N VAL A 136 11.48 -3.17 -8.47
CA VAL A 136 12.12 -1.84 -8.49
C VAL A 136 11.08 -0.74 -8.23
N PHE A 137 9.92 -0.81 -8.88
CA PHE A 137 8.86 0.17 -8.66
C PHE A 137 8.37 0.16 -7.21
N LYS A 138 8.17 -1.02 -6.62
CA LYS A 138 7.75 -1.14 -5.21
C LYS A 138 8.78 -0.53 -4.25
N ILE A 139 10.07 -0.83 -4.46
CA ILE A 139 11.16 -0.25 -3.67
C ILE A 139 11.19 1.28 -3.84
N GLY A 140 11.03 1.77 -5.07
CA GLY A 140 10.98 3.21 -5.35
C GLY A 140 9.82 3.90 -4.64
N VAL A 141 8.62 3.31 -4.67
CA VAL A 141 7.45 3.82 -3.93
C VAL A 141 7.73 3.81 -2.43
N ASP A 142 8.17 2.68 -1.86
CA ASP A 142 8.44 2.56 -0.43
C ASP A 142 9.51 3.58 0.02
N ALA A 143 10.60 3.72 -0.74
CA ALA A 143 11.65 4.71 -0.46
C ALA A 143 11.13 6.15 -0.54
N THR A 144 10.26 6.46 -1.50
CA THR A 144 9.65 7.78 -1.65
C THR A 144 8.76 8.11 -0.46
N PHE A 145 7.92 7.17 -0.01
CA PHE A 145 7.06 7.38 1.17
C PHE A 145 7.87 7.53 2.45
N VAL A 146 8.93 6.75 2.64
CA VAL A 146 9.84 6.90 3.78
C VAL A 146 10.53 8.27 3.76
N TYR A 147 11.00 8.70 2.59
CA TYR A 147 11.62 10.02 2.42
C TYR A 147 10.63 11.16 2.72
N LEU A 148 9.39 11.06 2.23
CA LEU A 148 8.33 12.04 2.51
C LEU A 148 7.98 12.08 4.00
N LEU A 149 7.86 10.93 4.67
CA LEU A 149 7.61 10.88 6.11
C LEU A 149 8.74 11.56 6.90
N TYR A 150 9.98 11.26 6.55
CA TYR A 150 11.14 11.87 7.21
C TYR A 150 11.19 13.40 7.03
N HIS A 151 10.86 13.90 5.83
CA HIS A 151 10.91 15.34 5.55
C HIS A 151 9.68 16.11 6.08
N ILE A 152 8.49 15.50 6.08
CA ILE A 152 7.26 16.17 6.53
C ILE A 152 7.20 16.25 8.06
N TYR A 153 7.71 15.23 8.76
CA TYR A 153 7.58 15.12 10.21
C TYR A 153 8.83 15.49 11.00
N GLU A 154 9.83 16.12 10.36
CA GLU A 154 11.09 16.62 10.97
C GLU A 154 11.72 15.64 12.00
N GLY A 155 11.62 14.34 11.74
CA GLY A 155 12.08 13.28 12.65
C GLY A 155 11.04 12.17 12.87
N TYR A 156 11.39 11.21 13.74
CA TYR A 156 10.48 10.14 14.19
C TYR A 156 9.73 10.49 15.48
N ASP A 157 10.06 11.62 16.10
CA ASP A 157 9.52 12.01 17.40
C ASP A 157 8.32 12.93 17.24
N PHE A 158 7.15 12.45 17.67
CA PHE A 158 5.98 13.28 17.84
C PHE A 158 6.01 13.96 19.21
N PRO A 159 6.11 15.29 19.28
CA PRO A 159 6.01 15.98 20.56
C PRO A 159 4.59 15.79 21.12
N SER A 160 4.51 15.38 22.39
CA SER A 160 3.24 15.21 23.11
C SER A 160 2.48 16.52 23.30
N LEU A 161 3.19 17.66 23.21
CA LEU A 161 2.67 19.01 23.31
C LEU A 161 3.02 19.82 22.06
N ILE A 162 2.01 20.38 21.43
CA ILE A 162 2.11 21.22 20.24
C ILE A 162 1.56 22.60 20.58
N LYS A 163 2.35 23.65 20.32
CA LYS A 163 1.92 25.04 20.55
C LYS A 163 1.43 25.67 19.25
N CYS A 164 0.14 25.99 19.18
CA CYS A 164 -0.50 26.51 17.97
C CYS A 164 -0.84 28.01 18.10
N GLU A 165 -0.60 28.79 17.06
CA GLU A 165 -0.88 30.24 16.99
C GLU A 165 -1.71 30.62 15.75
N GLN A 166 -2.42 29.65 15.16
CA GLN A 166 -3.19 29.85 13.93
C GLN A 166 -4.54 30.52 14.19
N LYS A 167 -5.02 31.35 13.26
CA LYS A 167 -6.37 31.94 13.34
C LYS A 167 -7.42 30.84 13.16
N PRO A 168 -8.50 30.77 13.96
CA PRO A 168 -9.07 31.80 14.84
C PRO A 168 -8.65 31.69 16.33
N CYS A 169 -7.54 31.03 16.67
CA CYS A 169 -7.11 30.90 18.06
C CYS A 169 -6.79 32.29 18.67
N PRO A 170 -7.19 32.54 19.93
CA PRO A 170 -7.11 33.87 20.53
C PRO A 170 -5.67 34.31 20.82
N ASN A 171 -4.78 33.36 21.11
CA ASN A 171 -3.35 33.52 21.38
C ASN A 171 -2.66 32.17 21.08
N LYS A 172 -1.41 32.01 21.53
CA LYS A 172 -0.73 30.72 21.54
C LYS A 172 -1.44 29.73 22.48
N VAL A 173 -2.02 28.68 21.92
CA VAL A 173 -2.72 27.62 22.66
C VAL A 173 -1.90 26.34 22.69
N ASP A 174 -2.03 25.60 23.79
CA ASP A 174 -1.42 24.30 23.96
C ASP A 174 -2.38 23.20 23.47
N CYS A 175 -1.90 22.36 22.55
CA CYS A 175 -2.62 21.20 22.05
C CYS A 175 -1.84 19.91 22.31
N PHE A 176 -2.55 18.82 22.56
CA PHE A 176 -1.96 17.54 22.95
C PHE A 176 -2.74 16.37 22.34
N HIS A 177 -2.05 15.24 22.16
CA HIS A 177 -2.66 13.99 21.71
C HIS A 177 -3.00 13.11 22.93
N ARG A 178 -4.25 12.64 23.02
CA ARG A 178 -4.76 11.90 24.19
C ARG A 178 -4.05 10.56 24.43
N SER A 179 -3.39 10.01 23.42
CA SER A 179 -2.68 8.72 23.49
C SER A 179 -1.27 8.78 24.12
N ALA A 180 -0.85 9.92 24.71
CA ALA A 180 0.43 10.06 25.41
C ALA A 180 0.38 9.61 26.89
N HIS A 181 -0.37 8.53 27.18
CA HIS A 181 -0.41 7.85 28.48
C HIS A 181 -0.34 6.34 28.30
#